data_AF-A0A1W1UBA4-F1
#
_entry.id   AF-A0A1W1UBA4-F1
#
_cell.length_a   1.000
_cell.length_b   1.000
_cell.length_c   1.000
_cell.angle_alpha   90.00
_cell.angle_beta   90.00
_cell.angle_gamma   90.00
#
_symmetry.space_group_name_H-M   'P 1'
#
loop_
_entity.id
_entity.type
_entity.pdbx_description
1 polymer ?
#
loop_
_entity_poly.entity_id
_entity_poly.type
_entity_poly.pdbx_seq_one_letter_code
_entity_poly.pdbx_strand_id
1 'polypeptide(L)'
;MRFPKINPAFLALPFALALAGAQQTGQPQMTAEMRARMEQMRPVQDLAQTIRLLPELEKNKATVVTKSQAKTLLSILTTLQKATAVQPNNAKKYLAQIEDKILTDKQLTALDALMLKAEKEREAQRAKRQQSGQGNGARIPGLPGGFLPGQNGQPQGGQNAQGAQPGQPGQFNPFTQGRGADELKKYIAVLQKK
;
A
#
# COMPACT_ATOMS: atom_id res chain seq x y z
N MET A 1 -13.43 9.91 -74.41
CA MET A 1 -14.74 10.34 -73.87
C MET A 1 -15.81 9.35 -74.29
N ARG A 2 -16.55 8.81 -73.31
CA ARG A 2 -17.91 8.21 -73.33
C ARG A 2 -17.97 6.83 -72.65
N PHE A 3 -18.52 6.85 -71.45
CA PHE A 3 -19.05 5.72 -70.68
C PHE A 3 -20.45 5.32 -71.17
N PRO A 4 -20.86 4.07 -70.92
CA PRO A 4 -22.22 3.76 -70.46
C PRO A 4 -22.20 2.86 -69.19
N LYS A 5 -22.79 3.27 -68.06
CA LYS A 5 -24.20 3.15 -67.58
C LYS A 5 -24.58 1.81 -66.90
N ILE A 6 -24.33 1.79 -65.58
CA ILE A 6 -25.06 1.28 -64.37
C ILE A 6 -26.32 0.38 -64.52
N ASN A 7 -26.38 -0.72 -63.74
CA ASN A 7 -27.42 -1.08 -62.71
C ASN A 7 -27.40 -2.61 -62.37
N PRO A 8 -28.10 -3.12 -61.33
CA PRO A 8 -27.68 -3.14 -59.92
C PRO A 8 -27.78 -4.56 -59.29
N ALA A 9 -26.87 -4.94 -58.39
CA ALA A 9 -27.05 -6.18 -57.61
C ALA A 9 -26.69 -5.95 -56.15
N PHE A 10 -27.73 -5.75 -55.35
CA PHE A 10 -27.74 -5.96 -53.91
C PHE A 10 -27.49 -7.44 -53.61
N LEU A 11 -26.46 -7.74 -52.82
CA LEU A 11 -26.27 -8.97 -52.03
C LEU A 11 -25.30 -8.57 -50.91
N ALA A 12 -25.74 -8.08 -49.75
CA ALA A 12 -26.41 -8.78 -48.64
C ALA A 12 -25.54 -9.88 -47.97
N LEU A 13 -24.89 -9.48 -46.85
CA LEU A 13 -24.56 -10.25 -45.63
C LEU A 13 -23.49 -11.37 -45.69
N PRO A 14 -22.84 -11.76 -44.56
CA PRO A 14 -22.92 -11.21 -43.20
C PRO A 14 -21.58 -10.83 -42.57
N PHE A 15 -21.66 -9.84 -41.70
CA PHE A 15 -20.66 -9.50 -40.69
C PHE A 15 -20.68 -10.61 -39.62
N ALA A 16 -19.70 -11.52 -39.64
CA ALA A 16 -19.53 -12.49 -38.57
C ALA A 16 -18.90 -11.79 -37.36
N LEU A 17 -19.75 -11.16 -36.54
CA LEU A 17 -19.44 -10.87 -35.14
C LEU A 17 -19.26 -12.21 -34.43
N ALA A 18 -18.02 -12.69 -34.35
CA ALA A 18 -17.67 -13.76 -33.43
C ALA A 18 -17.76 -13.21 -32.01
N LEU A 19 -18.77 -13.72 -31.31
CA LEU A 19 -19.13 -13.43 -29.94
C LEU A 19 -18.01 -13.80 -28.96
N ALA A 20 -17.97 -13.06 -27.87
CA ALA A 20 -17.13 -13.22 -26.69
C ALA A 20 -16.97 -14.69 -26.21
N GLY A 21 -15.74 -15.02 -25.81
CA GLY A 21 -15.38 -16.20 -25.05
C GLY A 21 -14.30 -15.84 -24.03
N ALA A 22 -14.72 -15.55 -22.81
CA ALA A 22 -13.90 -15.21 -21.66
C ALA A 22 -12.95 -16.35 -21.28
N GLN A 23 -11.64 -16.06 -21.21
CA GLN A 23 -10.66 -16.88 -20.50
C GLN A 23 -9.49 -15.99 -20.04
N GLN A 24 -9.81 -14.96 -19.25
CA GLN A 24 -8.80 -14.31 -18.40
C GLN A 24 -8.94 -14.91 -17.00
N THR A 25 -7.97 -15.75 -16.67
CA THR A 25 -7.72 -16.31 -15.35
C THR A 25 -7.71 -15.21 -14.27
N GLY A 26 -8.85 -15.01 -13.62
CA GLY A 26 -8.99 -14.90 -12.16
C GLY A 26 -8.13 -13.89 -11.40
N GLN A 27 -7.85 -12.70 -11.94
CA GLN A 27 -7.49 -11.58 -11.07
C GLN A 27 -8.78 -10.88 -10.62
N PRO A 28 -9.01 -10.68 -9.30
CA PRO A 28 -10.11 -9.86 -8.83
C PRO A 28 -9.96 -8.46 -9.46
N GLN A 29 -10.79 -8.14 -10.44
CA GLN A 29 -10.81 -6.80 -11.00
C GLN A 29 -11.31 -5.86 -9.92
N MET A 30 -10.48 -4.88 -9.58
CA MET A 30 -10.83 -3.89 -8.59
C MET A 30 -11.97 -3.01 -9.11
N THR A 31 -13.13 -3.06 -8.46
CA THR A 31 -14.28 -2.22 -8.82
C THR A 31 -13.95 -0.73 -8.64
N ALA A 32 -14.68 0.14 -9.34
CA ALA A 32 -14.47 1.59 -9.26
C ALA A 32 -14.68 2.12 -7.83
N GLU A 33 -15.65 1.58 -7.10
CA GLU A 33 -15.95 1.94 -5.71
C GLU A 33 -14.80 1.52 -4.78
N MET A 34 -14.20 0.36 -5.02
CA MET A 34 -13.05 -0.09 -4.23
C MET A 34 -11.84 0.80 -4.46
N ARG A 35 -11.58 1.21 -5.71
CA ARG A 35 -10.52 2.16 -6.05
C ARG A 35 -10.72 3.50 -5.36
N ALA A 36 -11.94 4.07 -5.47
CA ALA A 36 -12.29 5.32 -4.82
C ALA A 36 -12.11 5.24 -3.29
N ARG A 37 -12.49 4.12 -2.67
CA ARG A 37 -12.25 3.89 -1.23
C ARG A 37 -10.77 3.85 -0.87
N MET A 38 -9.92 3.19 -1.67
CA MET A 38 -8.48 3.20 -1.40
C MET A 38 -7.88 4.59 -1.52
N GLU A 39 -8.31 5.37 -2.51
CA GLU A 39 -7.88 6.76 -2.70
C GLU A 39 -8.29 7.63 -1.50
N GLN A 40 -9.52 7.47 -1.00
CA GLN A 40 -9.97 8.14 0.23
C GLN A 40 -9.13 7.77 1.45
N MET A 41 -8.62 6.54 1.51
CA MET A 41 -7.76 6.07 2.61
C MET A 41 -6.27 6.42 2.44
N ARG A 42 -5.86 7.05 1.32
CA ARG A 42 -4.45 7.47 1.13
C ARG A 42 -3.91 8.30 2.29
N PRO A 43 -4.60 9.33 2.82
CA PRO A 43 -4.07 10.14 3.92
C PRO A 43 -3.80 9.33 5.19
N VAL A 44 -4.56 8.26 5.43
CA VAL A 44 -4.33 7.37 6.57
C VAL A 44 -3.06 6.54 6.38
N GLN A 45 -2.81 6.09 5.15
CA GLN A 45 -1.58 5.38 4.78
C GLN A 45 -0.36 6.31 4.84
N ASP A 46 -0.50 7.52 4.32
CA ASP A 46 0.55 8.55 4.33
C ASP A 46 0.92 8.90 5.79
N LEU A 47 -0.07 9.15 6.65
CA LEU A 47 0.15 9.37 8.08
C LEU A 47 0.86 8.19 8.75
N ALA A 48 0.45 6.96 8.46
CA ALA A 48 1.09 5.78 9.01
C ALA A 48 2.57 5.66 8.58
N GLN A 49 2.85 5.98 7.31
CA GLN A 49 4.22 6.00 6.79
C GLN A 49 5.06 7.10 7.42
N THR A 50 4.54 8.33 7.51
CA THR A 50 5.20 9.46 8.18
C THR A 50 5.56 9.09 9.62
N ILE A 51 4.59 8.62 10.41
CA ILE A 51 4.80 8.25 11.82
C ILE A 51 5.83 7.15 11.98
N ARG A 52 5.82 6.14 11.11
CA ARG A 52 6.81 5.05 11.13
C ARG A 52 8.24 5.56 10.88
N LEU A 53 8.41 6.63 10.11
CA LEU A 53 9.72 7.19 9.76
C LEU A 53 10.19 8.29 10.71
N LEU A 54 9.32 8.91 11.51
CA LEU A 54 9.72 9.90 12.53
C LEU A 54 10.86 9.43 13.47
N PRO A 55 10.91 8.17 13.96
CA PRO A 55 12.03 7.70 14.77
C PRO A 55 13.39 7.74 14.06
N GLU A 56 13.42 7.70 12.73
CA GLU A 56 14.66 7.73 11.96
C GLU A 56 15.32 9.12 12.01
N LEU A 57 14.53 10.18 12.21
CA LEU A 57 15.06 11.54 12.40
C LEU A 57 15.94 11.65 13.65
N GLU A 58 15.68 10.81 14.65
CA GLU A 58 16.44 10.76 15.91
C GLU A 58 17.87 10.24 15.72
N LYS A 59 18.16 9.53 14.62
CA LYS A 59 19.48 8.96 14.36
C LYS A 59 20.52 10.02 13.97
N ASN A 60 20.08 11.23 13.63
CA ASN A 60 20.95 12.33 13.26
C ASN A 60 20.71 13.55 14.16
N LYS A 61 21.76 14.03 14.82
CA LYS A 61 21.72 15.20 15.72
C LYS A 61 21.17 16.47 15.05
N ALA A 62 21.31 16.57 13.73
CA ALA A 62 20.86 17.73 12.96
C ALA A 62 19.34 17.72 12.65
N THR A 63 18.67 16.58 12.83
CA THR A 63 17.25 16.37 12.50
C THR A 63 16.45 15.84 13.68
N VAL A 64 17.11 15.53 14.80
CA VAL A 64 16.48 15.07 16.04
C VAL A 64 15.33 16.00 16.46
N VAL A 65 14.21 15.43 16.91
CA VAL A 65 13.11 16.28 17.37
C VAL A 65 13.46 16.91 18.71
N THR A 66 13.14 18.18 18.84
CA THR A 66 13.33 18.97 20.07
C THR A 66 12.30 18.56 21.13
N LYS A 67 12.53 18.98 22.38
CA LYS A 67 11.62 18.70 23.49
C LYS A 67 10.21 19.30 23.28
N SER A 68 10.13 20.51 22.72
CA SER A 68 8.85 21.15 22.40
C SER A 68 8.09 20.39 21.32
N GLN A 69 8.77 19.99 20.24
CA GLN A 69 8.20 19.16 19.18
C GLN A 69 7.74 17.81 19.73
N ALA A 70 8.54 17.16 20.58
CA ALA A 70 8.20 15.88 21.21
C ALA A 70 6.89 15.96 22.02
N LYS A 71 6.68 17.05 22.78
CA LYS A 71 5.44 17.25 23.55
C LYS A 71 4.22 17.33 22.64
N THR A 72 4.30 18.06 21.54
CA THR A 72 3.20 18.19 20.57
C THR A 72 2.96 16.87 19.83
N LEU A 73 4.03 16.18 19.40
CA LEU A 73 3.95 14.85 18.79
C LEU A 73 3.30 13.85 19.73
N LEU A 74 3.68 13.81 21.00
CA LEU A 74 3.08 12.91 21.99
C LEU A 74 1.57 13.08 22.09
N SER A 75 1.06 14.31 22.04
CA SER A 75 -0.38 14.56 22.05
C SER A 75 -1.08 13.92 20.83
N ILE A 76 -0.52 14.08 19.64
CA ILE A 76 -1.06 13.48 18.40
C ILE A 76 -0.96 11.95 18.44
N LEU A 77 0.24 11.43 18.74
CA LEU A 77 0.53 9.99 18.72
C LEU A 77 -0.30 9.22 19.76
N THR A 78 -0.49 9.77 20.96
CA THR A 78 -1.34 9.14 21.99
C THR A 78 -2.83 9.19 21.60
N THR A 79 -3.27 10.25 20.91
CA THR A 79 -4.63 10.31 20.36
C THR A 79 -4.85 9.22 19.32
N LEU A 80 -3.89 9.05 18.40
CA LEU A 80 -3.93 8.00 17.36
C LEU A 80 -3.89 6.59 17.95
N GLN A 81 -3.10 6.37 19.00
CA GLN A 81 -3.03 5.08 19.71
C GLN A 81 -4.35 4.69 20.36
N LYS A 82 -5.11 5.67 20.87
CA LYS A 82 -6.38 5.44 21.58
C LYS A 82 -7.60 5.44 20.66
N ALA A 83 -7.48 5.99 19.47
CA ALA A 83 -8.60 6.09 18.54
C ALA A 83 -9.07 4.70 18.10
N THR A 84 -10.39 4.49 18.07
CA THR A 84 -10.96 3.26 17.50
C THR A 84 -10.72 3.18 15.99
N ALA A 85 -10.71 4.32 15.30
CA ALA A 85 -10.51 4.43 13.86
C ALA A 85 -9.79 5.74 13.51
N VAL A 86 -9.04 5.73 12.40
CA VAL A 86 -8.45 6.94 11.84
C VAL A 86 -9.19 7.32 10.57
N GLN A 87 -9.96 8.41 10.67
CA GLN A 87 -10.73 8.93 9.54
C GLN A 87 -9.82 9.73 8.59
N PRO A 88 -10.05 9.69 7.26
CA PRO A 88 -9.22 10.40 6.28
C PRO A 88 -9.05 11.91 6.57
N ASN A 89 -10.12 12.59 6.97
CA ASN A 89 -10.08 14.02 7.28
C ASN A 89 -9.24 14.32 8.53
N ASN A 90 -9.29 13.44 9.53
CA ASN A 90 -8.45 13.59 10.71
C ASN A 90 -6.99 13.28 10.37
N ALA A 91 -6.74 12.27 9.51
CA ALA A 91 -5.40 11.97 9.05
C ALA A 91 -4.75 13.15 8.32
N LYS A 92 -5.49 13.81 7.40
CA LYS A 92 -5.03 15.05 6.74
C LYS A 92 -4.68 16.15 7.75
N LYS A 93 -5.52 16.34 8.79
CA LYS A 93 -5.27 17.33 9.84
C LYS A 93 -4.00 17.00 10.64
N TYR A 94 -3.81 15.74 11.00
CA TYR A 94 -2.61 15.32 11.73
C TYR A 94 -1.35 15.42 10.88
N LEU A 95 -1.42 15.07 9.59
CA LEU A 95 -0.32 15.29 8.64
C LEU A 95 0.06 16.77 8.57
N ALA A 96 -0.89 17.66 8.30
CA ALA A 96 -0.63 19.10 8.26
C ALA A 96 -0.09 19.65 9.59
N GLN A 97 -0.57 19.14 10.74
CA GLN A 97 0.00 19.52 12.03
C GLN A 97 1.46 19.04 12.18
N ILE A 98 1.76 17.80 11.79
CA ILE A 98 3.11 17.25 11.87
C ILE A 98 4.04 17.99 10.92
N GLU A 99 3.65 18.11 9.65
CA GLU A 99 4.51 18.60 8.59
C GLU A 99 4.62 20.13 8.61
N ASP A 100 3.51 20.86 8.73
CA ASP A 100 3.53 22.33 8.61
C ASP A 100 3.85 23.05 9.92
N LYS A 101 3.59 22.41 11.07
CA LYS A 101 3.63 23.10 12.38
C LYS A 101 4.62 22.53 13.38
N ILE A 102 4.95 21.25 13.28
CA ILE A 102 5.82 20.58 14.24
C ILE A 102 7.21 20.44 13.67
N LEU A 103 7.34 19.83 12.49
CA LEU A 103 8.64 19.60 11.88
C LEU A 103 9.20 20.88 11.26
N THR A 104 10.52 21.02 11.27
CA THR A 104 11.22 22.09 10.54
C THR A 104 11.49 21.66 9.10
N ASP A 105 11.76 22.62 8.21
CA ASP A 105 12.11 22.36 6.80
C ASP A 105 13.24 21.34 6.64
N LYS A 106 14.23 21.38 7.54
CA LYS A 106 15.36 20.45 7.56
C LYS A 106 14.92 19.03 7.94
N GLN A 107 14.00 18.90 8.89
CA GLN A 107 13.42 17.62 9.30
C GLN A 107 12.51 17.05 8.21
N LEU A 108 11.70 17.91 7.56
CA LEU A 108 10.87 17.54 6.42
C LEU A 108 11.72 17.01 5.27
N THR A 109 12.77 17.74 4.88
CA THR A 109 13.69 17.30 3.83
C THR A 109 14.32 15.94 4.15
N ALA A 110 14.69 15.72 5.41
CA ALA A 110 15.23 14.44 5.85
C ALA A 110 14.18 13.32 5.83
N LEU A 111 12.93 13.63 6.20
CA LEU A 111 11.81 12.70 6.15
C LEU A 111 11.49 12.30 4.70
N ASP A 112 11.46 13.26 3.77
CA ASP A 112 11.24 13.00 2.34
C ASP A 112 12.31 12.07 1.76
N ALA A 113 13.58 12.28 2.13
CA ALA A 113 14.67 11.39 1.75
C ALA A 113 14.48 9.96 2.29
N LEU A 114 13.97 9.83 3.52
CA LEU A 114 13.64 8.52 4.11
C LEU A 114 12.47 7.86 3.39
N MET A 115 11.44 8.61 3.01
CA MET A 115 10.29 8.10 2.24
C MET A 115 10.74 7.57 0.87
N LEU A 116 11.55 8.35 0.15
CA LEU A 116 12.11 7.95 -1.14
C LEU A 116 12.97 6.68 -1.01
N LYS A 117 13.78 6.58 0.04
CA LYS A 117 14.58 5.37 0.32
C LYS A 117 13.68 4.16 0.57
N ALA A 118 12.66 4.30 1.42
CA ALA A 118 11.73 3.23 1.75
C ALA A 118 10.94 2.76 0.51
N GLU A 119 10.60 3.67 -0.40
CA GLU A 119 9.96 3.34 -1.68
C GLU A 119 10.90 2.54 -2.58
N LYS A 120 12.13 3.00 -2.79
CA LYS A 120 13.14 2.28 -3.58
C LYS A 120 13.42 0.88 -3.03
N GLU A 121 13.52 0.73 -1.71
CA GLU A 121 13.69 -0.60 -1.08
C GLU A 121 12.50 -1.51 -1.34
N ARG A 122 11.28 -0.98 -1.31
CA ARG A 122 10.05 -1.73 -1.59
C ARG A 122 9.98 -2.16 -3.05
N GLU A 123 10.34 -1.28 -3.98
CA GLU A 123 10.44 -1.60 -5.41
C GLU A 123 11.49 -2.68 -5.67
N ALA A 124 12.69 -2.54 -5.10
CA ALA A 124 13.75 -3.53 -5.23
C ALA A 124 13.32 -4.90 -4.67
N GLN A 125 12.61 -4.94 -3.54
CA GLN A 125 12.06 -6.18 -3.00
C GLN A 125 10.99 -6.80 -3.92
N ARG A 126 10.14 -5.99 -4.57
CA ARG A 126 9.15 -6.47 -5.53
C ARG A 126 9.82 -7.05 -6.77
N ALA A 127 10.81 -6.35 -7.33
CA ALA A 127 11.60 -6.83 -8.46
C ALA A 127 12.29 -8.16 -8.14
N LYS A 128 12.91 -8.29 -6.96
CA LYS A 128 13.55 -9.54 -6.52
C LYS A 128 12.55 -10.71 -6.41
N ARG A 129 11.32 -10.47 -5.93
CA ARG A 129 10.28 -11.51 -5.84
C ARG A 129 9.74 -11.93 -7.21
N GLN A 130 9.65 -10.99 -8.16
CA GLN A 130 9.28 -11.31 -9.54
C GLN A 130 10.38 -12.14 -10.22
N GLN A 131 11.64 -11.83 -9.94
CA GLN A 131 12.79 -12.57 -10.45
C GLN A 131 12.94 -13.96 -9.81
N SER A 132 12.65 -14.13 -8.51
CA SER A 132 12.70 -15.42 -7.82
C SER A 132 11.43 -16.28 -8.00
N GLY A 133 10.32 -15.69 -8.45
CA GLY A 133 9.07 -16.39 -8.78
C GLY A 133 9.07 -17.07 -10.16
N GLN A 134 10.13 -16.90 -10.96
CA GLN A 134 10.27 -17.50 -12.29
C GLN A 134 11.13 -18.77 -12.30
N GLY A 135 11.30 -19.42 -11.14
CA GLY A 135 12.25 -20.53 -10.99
C GLY A 135 11.77 -21.78 -10.25
N ASN A 136 10.49 -21.92 -9.86
CA ASN A 136 10.03 -23.17 -9.22
C ASN A 136 8.54 -23.46 -9.41
N GLY A 137 8.14 -23.61 -10.67
CA GLY A 137 6.79 -23.99 -11.05
C GLY A 137 6.77 -24.49 -12.47
N ALA A 138 7.53 -25.56 -12.75
CA ALA A 138 7.29 -26.36 -13.94
C ALA A 138 5.85 -26.89 -13.88
N ARG A 139 4.93 -26.15 -14.49
CA ARG A 139 3.61 -26.66 -14.85
C ARG A 139 3.88 -27.75 -15.88
N ILE A 140 3.83 -29.01 -15.48
CA ILE A 140 3.66 -30.10 -16.43
C ILE A 140 2.26 -29.89 -17.04
N PRO A 141 2.16 -29.63 -18.36
CA PRO A 141 0.86 -29.45 -19.00
C PRO A 141 0.13 -30.79 -18.97
N GLY A 142 -1.04 -30.87 -18.32
CA GLY A 142 -1.96 -32.01 -18.47
C GLY A 142 -2.56 -32.64 -17.21
N LEU A 143 -2.22 -32.23 -15.98
CA LEU A 143 -2.88 -32.77 -14.78
C LEU A 143 -3.86 -31.78 -14.12
N PRO A 144 -5.17 -32.11 -14.04
CA PRO A 144 -6.14 -31.35 -13.27
C PRO A 144 -6.09 -31.81 -11.80
N GLY A 145 -5.71 -30.90 -10.89
CA GLY A 145 -5.86 -31.09 -9.45
C GLY A 145 -4.85 -32.07 -8.82
N GLY A 146 -3.89 -31.52 -8.09
CA GLY A 146 -2.95 -32.34 -7.31
C GLY A 146 -2.23 -31.50 -6.26
N PHE A 147 -2.86 -31.34 -5.09
CA PHE A 147 -2.15 -31.06 -3.85
C PHE A 147 -1.42 -32.34 -3.44
N LEU A 148 -0.08 -32.31 -3.38
CA LEU A 148 0.71 -33.34 -2.70
C LEU A 148 1.31 -32.74 -1.42
N PRO A 149 1.10 -33.37 -0.25
CA PRO A 149 1.73 -32.97 1.02
C PRO A 149 3.05 -33.72 1.24
N GLY A 150 4.11 -33.02 1.64
CA GLY A 150 5.39 -33.61 2.08
C GLY A 150 6.51 -32.55 2.02
N GLN A 151 6.89 -31.87 3.09
CA GLN A 151 7.62 -32.28 4.31
C GLN A 151 9.14 -32.00 4.17
N ASN A 152 9.64 -31.25 5.16
CA ASN A 152 11.02 -30.91 5.51
C ASN A 152 11.72 -29.73 4.83
N GLY A 153 11.33 -28.54 5.29
CA GLY A 153 12.12 -27.30 5.21
C GLY A 153 11.52 -26.28 6.18
N GLN A 154 12.00 -26.28 7.41
CA GLN A 154 11.54 -25.41 8.50
C GLN A 154 11.70 -23.93 8.13
N PRO A 155 10.63 -23.10 8.08
CA PRO A 155 10.77 -21.66 8.19
C PRO A 155 10.56 -21.29 9.65
N GLN A 156 11.66 -21.23 10.40
CA GLN A 156 11.69 -20.52 11.67
C GLN A 156 11.52 -19.03 11.38
N GLY A 157 10.41 -18.44 11.84
CA GLY A 157 10.21 -16.99 11.93
C GLY A 157 9.49 -16.36 10.73
N GLY A 158 8.17 -16.19 10.85
CA GLY A 158 7.40 -15.46 9.84
C GLY A 158 5.89 -15.36 10.05
N GLN A 159 5.36 -15.54 11.26
CA GLN A 159 3.98 -15.13 11.56
C GLN A 159 3.92 -13.61 11.56
N ASN A 160 3.54 -13.00 10.42
CA ASN A 160 2.93 -11.66 10.28
C ASN A 160 3.11 -11.11 8.85
N ALA A 161 2.94 -11.93 7.82
CA ALA A 161 3.01 -11.46 6.43
C ALA A 161 2.10 -12.26 5.50
N GLN A 162 0.78 -12.13 5.67
CA GLN A 162 -0.21 -12.14 4.58
C GLN A 162 -1.63 -12.06 5.16
N GLY A 163 -2.43 -11.13 4.63
CA GLY A 163 -3.86 -11.03 4.93
C GLY A 163 -4.19 -10.11 6.10
N ALA A 164 -3.92 -8.81 5.98
CA ALA A 164 -4.76 -7.85 6.67
C ALA A 164 -6.16 -7.99 6.06
N GLN A 165 -7.02 -8.75 6.73
CA GLN A 165 -8.44 -8.83 6.43
C GLN A 165 -8.96 -7.39 6.31
N PRO A 166 -9.68 -7.02 5.23
CA PRO A 166 -10.20 -5.67 5.10
C PRO A 166 -11.09 -5.40 6.32
N GLY A 167 -10.57 -4.66 7.30
CA GLY A 167 -11.32 -4.28 8.49
C GLY A 167 -12.61 -3.61 8.03
N GLN A 168 -13.69 -3.82 8.80
CA GLN A 168 -14.98 -3.21 8.47
C GLN A 168 -14.77 -1.70 8.18
N PRO A 169 -15.32 -1.18 7.07
CA PRO A 169 -15.17 0.22 6.72
C PRO A 169 -15.69 1.08 7.87
N GLY A 170 -14.80 1.90 8.44
CA GLY A 170 -15.09 2.76 9.60
C GLY A 170 -14.38 2.36 10.90
N GLN A 171 -13.72 1.21 10.99
CA GLN A 171 -12.99 0.76 12.19
C GLN A 171 -11.48 0.55 11.96
N PHE A 172 -10.96 0.96 10.80
CA PHE A 172 -9.55 0.77 10.50
C PHE A 172 -8.68 1.78 11.26
N ASN A 173 -7.78 1.27 12.09
CA ASN A 173 -6.69 2.04 12.70
C ASN A 173 -5.37 1.26 12.57
N PRO A 174 -4.36 1.76 11.81
CA PRO A 174 -3.06 1.10 11.69
C PRO A 174 -2.20 1.20 12.96
N PHE A 175 -2.65 1.95 13.96
CA PHE A 175 -1.90 2.29 15.19
C PHE A 175 -2.33 1.48 16.42
N THR A 176 -3.36 0.64 16.31
CA THR A 176 -3.89 -0.15 17.44
C THR A 176 -3.53 -1.63 17.36
N GLN A 177 -3.13 -2.14 16.19
CA GLN A 177 -2.81 -3.56 15.99
C GLN A 177 -1.59 -3.77 15.08
N GLY A 178 -0.91 -4.91 15.29
CA GLY A 178 0.23 -5.33 14.48
C GLY A 178 1.47 -4.47 14.66
N ARG A 179 2.40 -4.56 13.69
CA ARG A 179 3.73 -3.91 13.77
C ARG A 179 3.64 -2.39 13.93
N GLY A 180 2.65 -1.74 13.32
CA GLY A 180 2.46 -0.29 13.41
C GLY A 180 2.16 0.18 14.84
N ALA A 181 1.39 -0.60 15.61
CA ALA A 181 1.11 -0.31 17.01
C ALA A 181 2.35 -0.46 17.90
N ASP A 182 3.14 -1.51 17.68
CA ASP A 182 4.39 -1.74 18.42
C ASP A 182 5.43 -0.66 18.14
N GLU A 183 5.60 -0.27 16.87
CA GLU A 183 6.48 0.81 16.46
C GLU A 183 6.05 2.15 17.06
N LEU A 184 4.75 2.46 17.01
CA LEU A 184 4.19 3.66 17.63
C LEU A 184 4.45 3.68 19.14
N LYS A 185 4.18 2.57 19.84
CA LYS A 185 4.39 2.47 21.29
C LYS A 185 5.86 2.68 21.67
N LYS A 186 6.78 2.10 20.90
CA LYS A 186 8.23 2.29 21.09
C LYS A 186 8.61 3.75 20.90
N TYR A 187 8.11 4.40 19.85
CA TYR A 187 8.44 5.80 19.59
C TYR A 187 7.86 6.75 20.64
N ILE A 188 6.61 6.53 21.08
CA ILE A 188 6.01 7.26 22.21
C ILE A 188 6.93 7.16 23.44
N ALA A 189 7.45 5.97 23.76
CA ALA A 189 8.35 5.80 24.90
C ALA A 189 9.71 6.54 24.74
N VAL A 190 10.20 6.71 23.51
CA VAL A 190 11.39 7.54 23.24
C VAL A 190 11.07 9.02 23.46
N LEU A 191 9.95 9.50 22.93
CA LEU A 191 9.53 10.90 23.08
C LEU A 191 9.23 11.27 24.54
N GLN A 192 8.67 10.36 25.33
CA GLN A 192 8.42 10.56 26.77
C GLN A 192 9.69 10.80 27.59
N LYS A 193 10.86 10.39 27.10
CA LYS A 193 12.15 10.56 27.79
C LYS A 193 12.85 11.89 27.50
N LYS A 194 12.30 12.72 26.59
CA LYS A 194 12.86 14.04 26.23
C LYS A 194 12.36 15.14 27.17
#